data_AF-A0A224Z3D5-F1
#
_entry.id   AF-A0A224Z3D5-F1
#
_cell.length_a   1.000
_cell.length_b   1.000
_cell.length_c   1.000
_cell.angle_alpha   90.00
_cell.angle_beta   90.00
_cell.angle_gamma   90.00
#
_symmetry.space_group_name_H-M   'P 1'
#
loop_
_entity.id
_entity.type
_entity.pdbx_description
1 polymer ?
#
loop_
_entity_poly.entity_id
_entity_poly.type
_entity_poly.pdbx_seq_one_letter_code
_entity_poly.pdbx_strand_id
1 'polypeptide(L)'
;MRWYLVRTGKNNLTSLPRDFSAEMPLLRSVTVEHNQIKTFHPDTFAPLTLNEANRVRFIGNPLHCDCKLTFALQYPPSWLNAQCETPQALKDQPLK
;
A
#
# COMPACT_ATOMS: atom_id res chain seq x y z
N MET A 1 0.40 -10.73 -23.26
CA MET A 1 0.23 -9.47 -22.51
C MET A 1 1.36 -9.36 -21.50
N ARG A 2 2.15 -8.27 -21.50
CA ARG A 2 3.19 -8.03 -20.48
C ARG A 2 2.50 -7.43 -19.25
N TRP A 3 2.53 -8.14 -18.14
CA TRP A 3 2.10 -7.64 -16.84
C TRP A 3 3.31 -6.98 -16.16
N TYR A 4 3.25 -5.69 -15.88
CA TYR A 4 4.29 -4.98 -15.12
C TYR A 4 3.98 -5.09 -13.63
N LEU A 5 4.81 -5.85 -12.94
CA LEU A 5 4.69 -6.20 -11.53
C LEU A 5 5.93 -5.70 -10.80
N VAL A 6 5.75 -4.95 -9.71
CA VAL A 6 6.84 -4.70 -8.76
C VAL A 6 6.65 -5.63 -7.56
N ARG A 7 7.66 -6.47 -7.28
CA ARG A 7 7.70 -7.35 -6.11
C ARG A 7 8.94 -7.07 -5.28
N THR A 8 8.74 -6.53 -4.09
CA THR A 8 9.79 -6.32 -3.08
C THR A 8 9.28 -6.87 -1.75
N GLY A 9 9.17 -8.20 -1.63
CA GLY A 9 8.73 -8.84 -0.38
C GLY A 9 9.89 -9.31 0.47
N LYS A 10 9.75 -9.36 1.81
CA LYS A 10 10.78 -9.82 2.75
C LYS A 10 12.07 -8.99 2.75
N ASN A 11 11.91 -7.67 2.71
CA ASN A 11 13.03 -6.73 2.85
C ASN A 11 12.80 -5.81 4.06
N ASN A 12 13.71 -4.86 4.26
CA ASN A 12 13.60 -3.84 5.31
C ASN A 12 13.14 -2.49 4.75
N LEU A 13 12.25 -2.48 3.75
CA LEU A 13 11.71 -1.21 3.24
C LEU A 13 10.91 -0.51 4.32
N THR A 14 11.27 0.72 4.64
CA THR A 14 10.58 1.55 5.65
C THR A 14 9.66 2.58 5.02
N SER A 15 9.88 2.91 3.74
CA SER A 15 9.11 3.91 2.99
C SER A 15 9.19 3.66 1.49
N LEU A 16 8.29 4.30 0.76
CA LEU A 16 8.31 4.40 -0.69
C LEU A 16 8.29 5.88 -1.09
N PRO A 17 8.92 6.25 -2.22
CA PRO A 17 8.87 7.63 -2.72
C PRO A 17 7.43 8.11 -2.95
N ARG A 18 7.21 9.43 -2.80
CA ARG A 18 5.89 10.05 -3.07
C ARG A 18 5.44 9.83 -4.51
N ASP A 19 6.38 9.82 -5.44
CA ASP A 19 6.22 9.73 -6.89
C ASP A 19 6.46 8.30 -7.43
N PHE A 20 6.48 7.29 -6.57
CA PHE A 20 6.84 5.91 -6.90
C PHE A 20 6.16 5.36 -8.18
N SER A 21 4.88 5.69 -8.39
CA SER A 21 4.11 5.21 -9.54
C SER A 21 3.89 6.25 -10.64
N ALA A 22 4.43 7.47 -10.50
CA ALA A 22 4.18 8.58 -11.41
C ALA A 22 4.65 8.29 -12.85
N GLU A 23 5.87 7.76 -12.99
CA GLU A 23 6.50 7.45 -14.28
C GLU A 23 6.23 6.00 -14.75
N MET A 24 5.25 5.32 -14.14
CA MET A 24 4.93 3.92 -14.44
C MET A 24 3.48 3.75 -14.93
N PRO A 25 3.11 4.29 -16.11
CA PRO A 25 1.72 4.34 -16.58
C PRO A 25 1.11 2.96 -16.86
N LEU A 26 1.96 1.95 -17.08
CA LEU A 26 1.57 0.56 -17.33
C LEU A 26 1.60 -0.30 -16.06
N LEU A 27 1.94 0.26 -14.90
CA LEU A 27 1.92 -0.45 -13.64
C LEU A 27 0.48 -0.86 -13.31
N ARG A 28 0.31 -2.13 -12.95
CA ARG A 28 -0.99 -2.71 -12.60
C ARG A 28 -0.99 -3.35 -11.22
N SER A 29 0.18 -3.80 -10.74
CA SER A 29 0.27 -4.45 -9.45
C SER A 29 1.57 -4.17 -8.74
N VAL A 30 1.47 -3.89 -7.44
CA VAL A 30 2.57 -3.63 -6.54
C VAL A 30 2.45 -4.55 -5.33
N THR A 31 3.54 -5.25 -5.00
CA THR A 31 3.61 -6.16 -3.85
C THR A 31 4.81 -5.78 -2.99
N VAL A 32 4.52 -5.21 -1.81
CA VAL A 32 5.52 -4.73 -0.82
C VAL A 32 5.32 -5.42 0.54
N GLU A 33 4.86 -6.67 0.50
CA GLU A 33 4.50 -7.46 1.67
C GLU A 33 5.70 -7.79 2.57
N HIS A 34 5.45 -7.90 3.87
CA HIS A 34 6.47 -8.26 4.86
C HIS A 34 7.69 -7.33 4.79
N ASN A 35 7.44 -6.02 4.87
CA ASN A 35 8.46 -4.98 5.05
C ASN A 35 8.18 -4.21 6.36
N GLN A 36 8.78 -3.02 6.52
CA GLN A 36 8.71 -2.19 7.72
C GLN A 36 7.98 -0.85 7.46
N ILE A 37 7.07 -0.82 6.47
CA ILE A 37 6.33 0.38 6.10
C ILE A 37 5.29 0.68 7.16
N LYS A 38 5.37 1.87 7.75
CA LYS A 38 4.41 2.34 8.76
C LYS A 38 3.34 3.26 8.19
N THR A 39 3.67 3.96 7.11
CA THR A 39 2.80 4.94 6.46
C THR A 39 3.29 5.17 5.03
N PHE A 40 2.49 5.82 4.20
CA PHE A 40 2.84 6.19 2.84
C PHE A 40 2.07 7.47 2.43
N HIS A 41 2.45 8.06 1.30
CA HIS A 41 1.81 9.29 0.81
C HIS A 41 0.59 8.96 -0.08
N PRO A 42 -0.47 9.79 -0.09
CA PRO A 42 -1.60 9.65 -1.03
C PRO A 42 -1.18 9.53 -2.50
N ASP A 43 -0.11 10.22 -2.87
CA ASP A 43 0.38 10.25 -4.26
C ASP A 43 1.19 8.98 -4.63
N THR A 44 1.69 8.23 -3.65
CA THR A 44 2.58 7.06 -3.88
C THR A 44 1.95 6.06 -4.85
N PHE A 45 0.61 5.89 -4.78
CA PHE A 45 -0.16 4.96 -5.61
C PHE A 45 -1.33 5.60 -6.34
N ALA A 46 -1.41 6.93 -6.39
CA ALA A 46 -2.55 7.64 -6.98
C ALA A 46 -2.89 7.18 -8.42
N PRO A 47 -1.93 6.97 -9.34
CA PRO A 47 -2.24 6.42 -10.67
C PRO A 47 -2.89 5.03 -10.66
N LEU A 48 -2.61 4.20 -9.63
CA LEU A 48 -3.16 2.86 -9.55
C LEU A 48 -4.62 2.86 -9.08
N THR A 49 -5.09 3.91 -8.40
CA THR A 49 -6.49 4.00 -7.94
C THR A 49 -7.49 4.22 -9.09
N LEU A 50 -7.01 4.64 -10.27
CA LEU A 50 -7.82 4.92 -11.46
C LEU A 50 -8.47 3.67 -12.09
N ASN A 51 -8.04 2.47 -11.71
CA ASN A 51 -8.59 1.22 -12.21
C ASN A 51 -8.69 0.20 -11.08
N GLU A 52 -9.91 -0.23 -10.75
CA GLU A 52 -10.20 -1.17 -9.66
C GLU A 52 -9.56 -2.57 -9.84
N ALA A 53 -9.18 -2.92 -11.08
CA ALA A 53 -8.44 -4.16 -11.36
C ALA A 53 -6.97 -4.10 -10.90
N ASN A 54 -6.42 -2.90 -10.67
CA ASN A 54 -5.08 -2.73 -10.13
C ASN A 54 -5.03 -3.22 -8.68
N ARG A 55 -3.86 -3.71 -8.25
CA ARG A 55 -3.69 -4.30 -6.91
C ARG A 55 -2.46 -3.76 -6.21
N VAL A 56 -2.60 -3.36 -4.96
CA VAL A 56 -1.46 -3.06 -4.07
C VAL A 56 -1.56 -3.94 -2.83
N ARG A 57 -0.47 -4.64 -2.48
CA ARG A 57 -0.43 -5.58 -1.34
C ARG A 57 0.59 -5.14 -0.30
N PHE A 58 0.12 -4.93 0.93
CA PHE A 58 0.91 -4.46 2.09
C PHE A 58 0.92 -5.42 3.28
N ILE A 59 0.37 -6.63 3.15
CA ILE A 59 0.26 -7.55 4.29
C ILE A 59 1.62 -7.74 4.99
N GLY A 60 1.61 -7.81 6.31
CA GLY A 60 2.83 -7.96 7.11
C GLY A 60 3.71 -6.71 7.21
N ASN A 61 3.20 -5.52 6.90
CA ASN A 61 3.83 -4.24 7.24
C ASN A 61 3.25 -3.67 8.54
N PRO A 62 4.06 -3.05 9.41
CA PRO A 62 3.61 -2.51 10.69
C PRO A 62 2.91 -1.15 10.53
N LEU A 63 1.77 -1.11 9.84
CA LEU A 63 1.05 0.13 9.55
C LEU A 63 0.64 0.86 10.83
N HIS A 64 0.87 2.17 10.85
CA HIS A 64 0.39 3.11 11.86
C HIS A 64 -0.88 3.79 11.34
N CYS A 65 -2.03 3.29 11.79
CA CYS A 65 -3.34 3.75 11.40
C CYS A 65 -3.78 4.94 12.25
N ASP A 66 -3.33 6.12 11.87
CA ASP A 66 -3.73 7.41 12.45
C ASP A 66 -4.46 8.28 11.42
N CYS A 67 -4.70 9.55 11.77
CA CYS A 67 -5.34 10.51 10.88
C CYS A 67 -4.58 10.72 9.56
N LYS A 68 -3.27 10.47 9.52
CA LYS A 68 -2.44 10.64 8.33
C LYS A 68 -2.65 9.52 7.32
N LEU A 69 -3.16 8.36 7.73
CA LEU A 69 -3.42 7.22 6.85
C LEU A 69 -4.88 7.13 6.37
N THR A 70 -5.76 8.03 6.83
CA THR A 70 -7.20 8.01 6.53
C THR A 70 -7.53 8.07 5.03
N PHE A 71 -6.68 8.68 4.21
CA PHE A 71 -6.84 8.71 2.76
C PHE A 71 -6.88 7.30 2.14
N ALA A 72 -6.21 6.32 2.76
CA ALA A 72 -6.18 4.94 2.27
C ALA A 72 -7.55 4.26 2.35
N LEU A 73 -8.48 4.78 3.16
CA LEU A 73 -9.87 4.31 3.22
C LEU A 73 -10.62 4.55 1.90
N GLN A 74 -10.16 5.50 1.08
CA GLN A 74 -10.77 5.81 -0.23
C GLN A 74 -10.31 4.84 -1.33
N TYR A 75 -9.28 4.03 -1.07
CA TYR A 75 -8.73 3.12 -2.08
C TYR A 75 -9.61 1.89 -2.31
N PRO A 76 -9.44 1.20 -3.45
CA PRO A 76 -10.24 0.02 -3.79
C PRO A 76 -10.21 -1.06 -2.71
N PRO A 77 -11.34 -1.74 -2.42
CA PRO A 77 -11.39 -2.77 -1.37
C PRO A 77 -10.45 -3.96 -1.60
N SER A 78 -10.06 -4.20 -2.84
CA SER A 78 -9.12 -5.26 -3.22
C SER A 78 -7.69 -5.05 -2.70
N TRP A 79 -7.36 -3.85 -2.18
CA TRP A 79 -6.05 -3.52 -1.63
C TRP A 79 -5.93 -3.86 -0.13
N LEU A 80 -7.01 -4.37 0.48
CA LEU A 80 -7.25 -4.36 1.93
C LEU A 80 -6.85 -5.60 2.72
N ASN A 81 -5.93 -6.41 2.21
CA ASN A 81 -5.30 -7.42 3.05
C ASN A 81 -4.18 -6.80 3.89
N ALA A 82 -4.41 -5.61 4.46
CA ALA A 82 -3.47 -4.88 5.30
C ALA A 82 -4.12 -4.62 6.65
N GLN A 83 -3.34 -4.79 7.72
CA GLN A 83 -3.79 -4.64 9.09
C GLN A 83 -3.00 -3.54 9.76
N CYS A 84 -3.62 -2.90 10.75
CA CYS A 84 -3.00 -1.91 11.61
C CYS A 84 -2.16 -2.62 12.69
N GLU A 85 -0.90 -2.21 12.86
CA GLU A 85 -0.08 -2.65 13.99
C GLU A 85 -0.19 -1.65 15.15
N THR A 86 -0.33 -0.37 14.81
CA THR A 86 -0.46 0.72 15.79
C THR A 86 -1.50 1.73 15.31
N PRO A 87 -2.10 2.55 16.20
CA PRO A 87 -2.01 2.47 17.66
C PRO A 87 -2.64 1.18 18.22
N GLN A 88 -2.36 0.85 19.48
CA GLN A 88 -2.81 -0.40 20.12
C GLN A 88 -4.34 -0.60 20.05
N ALA A 89 -5.10 0.49 20.08
CA ALA A 89 -6.57 0.47 19.96
C ALA A 89 -7.06 -0.09 18.61
N LEU A 90 -6.23 -0.02 17.56
CA LEU A 90 -6.53 -0.53 16.22
C LEU A 90 -5.69 -1.75 15.85
N LYS A 91 -4.90 -2.29 16.78
CA LYS A 91 -4.01 -3.41 16.48
C LYS A 91 -4.81 -4.61 15.94
N ASP A 92 -4.26 -5.24 14.90
CA ASP A 92 -4.82 -6.39 14.16
C ASP A 92 -6.14 -6.10 13.42
N GLN A 93 -6.65 -4.86 13.48
CA GLN A 93 -7.82 -4.45 12.71
C GLN A 93 -7.44 -4.29 11.23
N PRO A 94 -8.32 -4.68 10.29
CA PRO A 94 -8.11 -4.37 8.89
C PRO A 94 -8.09 -2.85 8.71
N LEU A 95 -7.26 -2.37 7.78
CA LEU A 95 -7.18 -0.95 7.47
C LEU A 95 -8.53 -0.40 6.95
N LYS A 96 -9.41 -1.25 6.40
CA LYS A 96 -10.78 -0.93 5.96
C LYS A 96 -11.66 -2.16 5.96
#